data_AF-A0A0A0NPF8-F1
#
_entry.id   AF-A0A0A0NPF8-F1
#
_cell.length_a   1.000
_cell.length_b   1.000
_cell.length_c   1.000
_cell.angle_alpha   90.00
_cell.angle_beta   90.00
_cell.angle_gamma   90.00
#
_symmetry.space_group_name_H-M   'P 1'
#
loop_
_entity.id
_entity.type
_entity.pdbx_description
1 polymer ?
#
loop_
_entity_poly.entity_id
_entity_poly.type
_entity_poly.pdbx_seq_one_letter_code
_entity_poly.pdbx_strand_id
1 'polypeptide(L)'
;MTHSSLQLIPDAINRFGARVHAVDGHRWNDSTPCTEWTVRDLVNHLVSEHLWVPHLLAGESLEQVGDRYDGDMVGADPVRACIHEWGLARGCGQPEWLDPAAVDHSLAYARANAERVAGLGIFAAPVRTTSTDPAVQLLSLLGRAV
;
A
#
# COMPACT_ATOMS: atom_id res chain seq x y z
N MET A 1 29.00 11.53 -7.08
CA MET A 1 28.29 10.30 -7.50
C MET A 1 26.94 10.71 -8.04
N THR A 2 26.67 10.42 -9.30
CA THR A 2 25.38 10.71 -9.94
C THR A 2 24.43 9.58 -9.59
N HIS A 3 23.43 9.85 -8.75
CA HIS A 3 22.39 8.87 -8.46
C HIS A 3 21.37 8.90 -9.61
N SER A 4 21.09 7.74 -10.19
CA SER A 4 20.04 7.62 -11.21
C SER A 4 18.66 7.70 -10.56
N SER A 5 17.66 8.22 -11.28
CA SER A 5 16.25 8.15 -10.84
C SER A 5 15.81 6.71 -10.56
N LEU A 6 16.35 5.73 -11.30
CA LEU A 6 16.15 4.30 -11.07
C LEU A 6 16.66 3.80 -9.71
N GLN A 7 17.58 4.53 -9.07
CA GLN A 7 18.07 4.21 -7.73
C GLN A 7 17.38 5.06 -6.65
N LEU A 8 17.12 6.34 -6.95
CA LEU A 8 16.53 7.26 -5.97
C LEU A 8 15.06 6.97 -5.66
N ILE A 9 14.28 6.52 -6.66
CA ILE A 9 12.84 6.28 -6.47
C ILE A 9 12.59 5.10 -5.51
N PRO A 10 13.21 3.91 -5.67
CA PRO A 10 13.04 2.83 -4.71
C PRO A 10 13.53 3.19 -3.30
N ASP A 11 14.65 3.90 -3.17
CA ASP A 11 15.18 4.34 -1.88
C ASP A 11 14.25 5.33 -1.18
N ALA A 12 13.64 6.26 -1.94
CA ALA A 12 12.67 7.21 -1.41
C ALA A 12 11.40 6.50 -0.92
N ILE A 13 10.89 5.54 -1.70
CA ILE A 13 9.73 4.71 -1.32
C ILE A 13 10.00 3.94 -0.03
N ASN A 14 11.16 3.30 0.08
CA ASN A 14 11.54 2.55 1.29
C ASN A 14 11.64 3.44 2.53
N ARG A 15 12.26 4.64 2.39
CA ARG A 15 12.34 5.61 3.50
C ARG A 15 10.98 6.16 3.89
N PHE A 16 10.09 6.35 2.92
CA PHE A 16 8.71 6.77 3.16
C PHE A 16 7.93 5.69 3.91
N GLY A 17 7.97 4.44 3.43
CA GLY A 17 7.33 3.29 4.07
C GLY A 17 7.80 3.10 5.52
N ALA A 18 9.12 3.18 5.76
CA ALA A 18 9.67 3.08 7.11
C ALA A 18 9.15 4.18 8.07
N ARG A 19 8.92 5.41 7.57
CA ARG A 19 8.35 6.49 8.36
C ARG A 19 6.87 6.28 8.63
N VAL A 20 6.12 5.80 7.64
CA VAL A 20 4.69 5.44 7.78
C VAL A 20 4.49 4.34 8.81
N HIS A 21 5.33 3.29 8.78
CA HIS A 21 5.27 2.21 9.76
C HIS A 21 5.63 2.64 11.19
N ALA A 22 6.40 3.72 11.34
CA ALA A 22 6.75 4.29 12.64
C ALA A 22 5.67 5.21 13.22
N VAL A 23 4.57 5.49 12.50
CA VAL A 23 3.46 6.30 13.00
C VAL A 23 2.56 5.45 13.91
N ASP A 24 2.50 5.80 15.19
CA ASP A 24 1.56 5.19 16.12
C ASP A 24 0.10 5.41 15.67
N GLY A 25 -0.74 4.39 15.81
CA GLY A 25 -2.13 4.41 15.32
C GLY A 25 -2.99 5.59 15.79
N HIS A 26 -2.70 6.18 16.96
CA HIS A 26 -3.44 7.33 17.49
C HIS A 26 -2.99 8.68 16.89
N ARG A 27 -1.83 8.73 16.23
CA ARG A 27 -1.18 9.96 15.77
C ARG A 27 -1.51 10.34 14.32
N TRP A 28 -2.27 9.49 13.62
CA TRP A 28 -2.70 9.75 12.26
C TRP A 28 -3.51 11.04 12.10
N ASN A 29 -4.18 11.49 13.16
CA ASN A 29 -4.97 12.72 13.19
C ASN A 29 -4.21 13.91 13.79
N ASP A 30 -2.96 13.75 14.21
CA ASP A 30 -2.14 14.86 14.71
C ASP A 30 -1.87 15.86 13.59
N SER A 31 -1.86 17.16 13.89
CA SER A 31 -1.46 18.19 12.94
C SER A 31 0.02 18.08 12.58
N THR A 32 0.34 18.31 11.31
CA THR A 32 1.72 18.50 10.86
C THR A 32 2.17 19.96 11.10
N PRO A 33 3.45 20.31 10.92
CA PRO A 33 3.89 21.71 10.89
C PRO A 33 3.17 22.56 9.85
N CYS A 34 2.65 21.96 8.78
CA CYS A 34 1.61 22.56 7.94
C CYS A 34 0.26 22.31 8.64
N THR A 35 -0.17 23.26 9.46
CA THR A 35 -1.26 23.03 10.44
C THR A 35 -2.62 22.73 9.82
N GLU A 36 -2.78 22.96 8.51
CA GLU A 36 -3.98 22.60 7.76
C GLU A 36 -4.08 21.10 7.48
N TRP A 37 -2.98 20.35 7.64
CA TRP A 37 -2.91 18.92 7.31
C TRP A 37 -2.66 18.07 8.55
N THR A 38 -3.39 16.96 8.65
CA THR A 38 -3.04 15.87 9.56
C THR A 38 -1.90 15.01 9.00
N VAL A 39 -1.31 14.15 9.83
CA VAL A 39 -0.35 13.12 9.36
C VAL A 39 -0.97 12.26 8.26
N ARG A 40 -2.26 11.90 8.38
CA ARG A 40 -2.99 11.15 7.36
C ARG A 40 -3.11 11.90 6.04
N ASP A 41 -3.44 13.19 6.08
CA ASP A 41 -3.58 14.02 4.87
C ASP A 41 -2.24 14.13 4.13
N LEU A 42 -1.14 14.32 4.87
CA LEU A 42 0.20 14.37 4.30
C LEU A 42 0.61 13.04 3.65
N VAL A 43 0.36 11.91 4.33
CA VAL A 43 0.68 10.58 3.77
C VAL A 43 -0.20 10.28 2.56
N ASN A 44 -1.48 10.65 2.59
CA ASN A 44 -2.38 10.50 1.45
C ASN A 44 -1.90 11.29 0.22
N HIS A 45 -1.49 12.54 0.43
CA HIS A 45 -0.93 13.39 -0.63
C HIS A 45 0.33 12.75 -1.24
N LEU A 46 1.28 12.31 -0.41
CA LEU A 46 2.51 11.69 -0.89
C LEU A 46 2.26 10.36 -1.61
N VAL A 47 1.27 9.56 -1.18
CA VAL A 47 0.88 8.35 -1.91
C VAL A 47 0.31 8.70 -3.27
N SER A 48 -0.56 9.72 -3.37
CA SER A 48 -1.05 10.22 -4.65
C SER A 48 0.11 10.64 -5.57
N GLU A 49 1.07 11.42 -5.07
CA GLU A 49 2.26 11.81 -5.85
C GLU A 49 3.10 10.62 -6.33
N HIS A 50 3.28 9.58 -5.52
CA HIS A 50 3.97 8.36 -5.95
C HIS A 50 3.22 7.61 -7.05
N LEU A 51 1.88 7.57 -7.00
CA LEU A 51 1.06 6.95 -8.04
C LEU A 51 1.13 7.73 -9.38
N TRP A 52 1.47 9.02 -9.34
CA TRP A 52 1.73 9.84 -10.55
C TRP A 52 3.09 9.55 -11.21
N VAL A 53 4.09 9.04 -10.49
CA VAL A 53 5.46 8.87 -11.00
C VAL A 53 5.54 7.98 -12.25
N PRO A 54 4.88 6.82 -12.34
CA PRO A 54 4.90 6.00 -13.56
C PRO A 54 4.37 6.73 -14.79
N HIS A 55 3.31 7.52 -14.65
CA HIS A 55 2.71 8.30 -15.73
C HIS A 55 3.66 9.41 -16.21
N LEU A 56 4.29 10.12 -15.26
CA LEU A 56 5.31 11.12 -15.57
C LEU A 56 6.48 10.51 -16.34
N LEU A 57 6.97 9.34 -15.90
CA LEU A 57 8.09 8.64 -16.54
C LEU A 57 7.70 8.04 -17.92
N ALA A 58 6.43 7.69 -18.11
CA ALA A 58 5.88 7.26 -19.39
C ALA A 58 5.60 8.42 -20.37
N GLY A 59 5.72 9.68 -19.91
CA GLY A 59 5.49 10.87 -20.73
C GLY A 59 4.01 11.21 -20.93
N GLU A 60 3.12 10.72 -20.07
CA GLU A 60 1.70 11.02 -20.11
C GLU A 60 1.40 12.46 -19.65
N SER A 61 0.36 13.07 -20.23
CA SER A 61 -0.09 14.42 -19.89
C SER A 61 -1.04 14.43 -18.69
N LEU A 62 -1.19 15.60 -18.06
CA LEU A 62 -2.16 15.81 -16.98
C LEU A 62 -3.59 15.43 -17.40
N GLU A 63 -3.97 15.69 -18.64
CA GLU A 63 -5.29 15.34 -19.18
C GLU A 63 -5.48 13.81 -19.31
N GLN A 64 -4.42 13.08 -19.66
CA GLN A 64 -4.47 11.62 -19.79
C GLN A 64 -4.61 10.92 -18.44
N VAL A 65 -3.96 11.45 -17.40
CA VAL A 65 -4.03 10.89 -16.05
C VAL A 65 -5.31 11.33 -15.33
N GLY A 66 -5.73 12.58 -15.52
CA GLY A 66 -6.96 13.13 -14.98
C GLY A 66 -6.98 13.22 -13.45
N ASP A 67 -8.15 12.98 -12.86
CA ASP A 67 -8.45 13.01 -11.42
C ASP A 67 -8.32 11.63 -10.75
N ARG A 68 -7.64 10.67 -11.41
CA ARG A 68 -7.55 9.27 -11.00
C ARG A 68 -7.03 9.05 -9.56
N TYR A 69 -6.23 9.99 -9.05
CA TYR A 69 -5.62 9.92 -7.72
C TYR A 69 -6.10 11.04 -6.78
N ASP A 70 -7.25 11.63 -7.08
CA ASP A 70 -7.93 12.57 -6.20
C ASP A 70 -8.66 11.80 -5.08
N GLY A 71 -8.68 12.38 -3.88
CA GLY A 71 -9.36 11.79 -2.71
C GLY A 71 -8.48 10.88 -1.86
N ASP A 72 -9.10 9.91 -1.17
CA ASP A 72 -8.44 9.06 -0.16
C ASP A 72 -7.83 7.79 -0.79
N MET A 73 -6.53 7.84 -1.05
CA MET A 73 -5.72 6.74 -1.57
C MET A 73 -5.33 5.75 -0.49
N VAL A 74 -5.19 6.18 0.77
CA VAL A 74 -4.66 5.35 1.86
C VAL A 74 -5.74 4.53 2.54
N GLY A 75 -6.98 5.02 2.61
CA GLY A 75 -8.09 4.32 3.25
C GLY A 75 -7.80 4.00 4.73
N ALA A 76 -8.70 3.27 5.39
CA ALA A 76 -8.59 3.02 6.83
C ALA A 76 -7.84 1.73 7.21
N ASP A 77 -7.39 0.92 6.23
CA ASP A 77 -7.05 -0.49 6.46
C ASP A 77 -5.67 -0.89 5.84
N PRO A 78 -4.67 -1.25 6.66
CA PRO A 78 -3.34 -1.62 6.20
C PRO A 78 -3.30 -2.95 5.41
N VAL A 79 -4.25 -3.86 5.62
CA VAL A 79 -4.37 -5.10 4.80
C VAL A 79 -4.66 -4.77 3.35
N ARG A 80 -5.43 -3.70 3.13
CA ARG A 80 -5.78 -3.21 1.80
C ARG A 80 -4.54 -2.72 1.04
N ALA A 81 -3.68 -1.95 1.70
CA ALA A 81 -2.48 -1.37 1.09
C ALA A 81 -1.49 -2.44 0.59
N CYS A 82 -1.14 -3.40 1.46
CA CYS A 82 -0.16 -4.46 1.15
C CYS A 82 -0.60 -5.34 -0.03
N ILE A 83 -1.89 -5.61 -0.15
CA ILE A 83 -2.45 -6.53 -1.17
C ILE A 83 -2.67 -5.85 -2.52
N HIS A 84 -2.96 -4.54 -2.52
CA HIS A 84 -3.00 -3.77 -3.76
C HIS A 84 -1.61 -3.55 -4.33
N GLU A 85 -0.61 -3.29 -3.48
CA GLU A 85 0.80 -3.21 -3.90
C GLU A 85 1.27 -4.52 -4.55
N TRP A 86 1.00 -5.68 -3.92
CA TRP A 86 1.30 -6.99 -4.52
C TRP A 86 0.54 -7.25 -5.83
N GLY A 87 -0.77 -6.94 -5.85
CA GLY A 87 -1.59 -7.11 -7.05
C GLY A 87 -1.11 -6.26 -8.23
N LEU A 88 -0.66 -5.04 -7.96
CA LEU A 88 -0.09 -4.12 -8.94
C LEU A 88 1.25 -4.64 -9.46
N ALA A 89 2.15 -5.07 -8.58
CA ALA A 89 3.44 -5.64 -8.97
C ALA A 89 3.27 -6.85 -9.91
N ARG A 90 2.37 -7.78 -9.55
CA ARG A 90 2.06 -8.96 -10.37
C ARG A 90 1.40 -8.61 -11.70
N GLY A 91 0.45 -7.67 -11.70
CA GLY A 91 -0.26 -7.24 -12.92
C GLY A 91 0.63 -6.52 -13.93
N CYS A 92 1.67 -5.84 -13.45
CA CYS A 92 2.64 -5.11 -14.27
C CYS A 92 3.94 -5.91 -14.53
N GLY A 93 4.02 -7.18 -14.11
CA GLY A 93 5.20 -8.03 -14.28
C GLY A 93 6.45 -7.56 -13.54
N GLN A 94 6.29 -6.78 -12.47
CA GLN A 94 7.38 -6.33 -11.60
C GLN A 94 7.78 -7.41 -10.61
N PRO A 95 9.01 -7.36 -10.03
CA PRO A 95 9.44 -8.28 -9.00
C PRO A 95 8.46 -8.29 -7.82
N GLU A 96 7.92 -9.47 -7.52
CA GLU A 96 6.98 -9.70 -6.42
C GLU A 96 7.72 -9.69 -5.08
N TRP A 97 8.01 -8.50 -4.54
CA TRP A 97 8.49 -8.38 -3.16
C TRP A 97 7.38 -7.89 -2.25
N LEU A 98 7.07 -8.70 -1.24
CA LEU A 98 6.23 -8.33 -0.12
C LEU A 98 7.14 -8.14 1.08
N ASP A 99 7.11 -6.95 1.70
CA ASP A 99 7.86 -6.73 2.95
C ASP A 99 7.38 -7.72 4.02
N PRO A 100 8.25 -8.61 4.54
CA PRO A 100 7.88 -9.59 5.56
C PRO A 100 7.21 -8.98 6.80
N ALA A 101 7.65 -7.79 7.24
CA ALA A 101 7.06 -7.14 8.41
C ALA A 101 5.64 -6.64 8.12
N ALA A 102 5.39 -6.12 6.91
CA ALA A 102 4.06 -5.70 6.48
C ALA A 102 3.12 -6.90 6.32
N VAL A 103 3.64 -8.03 5.81
CA VAL A 103 2.91 -9.30 5.71
C VAL A 103 2.50 -9.80 7.09
N ASP A 104 3.42 -9.87 8.04
CA ASP A 104 3.14 -10.36 9.38
C ASP A 104 2.10 -9.50 10.09
N HIS A 105 2.23 -8.18 10.00
CA HIS A 105 1.28 -7.23 10.58
C HIS A 105 -0.11 -7.36 9.94
N SER A 106 -0.16 -7.43 8.60
CA SER A 106 -1.42 -7.55 7.85
C SER A 106 -2.10 -8.90 8.10
N LEU A 107 -1.34 -9.98 8.21
CA LEU A 107 -1.84 -11.32 8.53
C LEU A 107 -2.45 -11.36 9.94
N ALA A 108 -1.76 -10.80 10.94
CA ALA A 108 -2.26 -10.72 12.31
C ALA A 108 -3.57 -9.94 12.37
N TYR A 109 -3.62 -8.79 11.71
CA TYR A 109 -4.83 -7.96 11.64
C TYR A 109 -5.97 -8.66 10.90
N ALA A 110 -5.72 -9.27 9.74
CA ALA A 110 -6.74 -10.00 8.97
C ALA A 110 -7.34 -11.17 9.76
N ARG A 111 -6.51 -11.92 10.50
CA ARG A 111 -6.98 -12.99 11.38
C ARG A 111 -7.84 -12.47 12.52
N ALA A 112 -7.43 -11.37 13.16
CA ALA A 112 -8.18 -10.77 14.27
C ALA A 112 -9.50 -10.11 13.83
N ASN A 113 -9.66 -9.81 12.53
CA ASN A 113 -10.79 -9.06 11.99
C ASN A 113 -11.52 -9.77 10.84
N ALA A 114 -11.47 -11.11 10.78
CA ALA A 114 -11.89 -11.88 9.61
C ALA A 114 -13.33 -11.55 9.12
N GLU A 115 -14.29 -11.41 10.04
CA GLU A 115 -15.68 -11.06 9.69
C GLU A 115 -15.78 -9.65 9.09
N ARG A 116 -15.08 -8.68 9.67
CA ARG A 116 -15.03 -7.30 9.17
C ARG A 116 -14.39 -7.25 7.79
N VAL A 117 -13.26 -7.93 7.60
CA VAL A 117 -12.53 -8.00 6.33
C VAL A 117 -13.40 -8.64 5.23
N ALA A 118 -14.12 -9.71 5.54
CA ALA A 118 -15.06 -10.35 4.62
C ALA A 118 -16.25 -9.44 4.28
N GLY A 119 -16.73 -8.66 5.26
CA GLY A 119 -17.86 -7.74 5.11
C GLY A 119 -17.57 -6.50 4.25
N LEU A 120 -16.31 -6.24 3.88
CA LEU A 120 -15.94 -5.11 3.02
C LEU A 120 -16.42 -5.29 1.57
N GLY A 121 -16.62 -6.53 1.10
CA GLY A 121 -17.01 -6.81 -0.29
C GLY A 121 -15.92 -6.53 -1.34
N ILE A 122 -14.68 -6.28 -0.90
CA ILE A 122 -13.53 -5.92 -1.75
C ILE A 122 -12.68 -7.16 -2.10
N PHE A 123 -12.78 -8.23 -1.29
CA PHE A 123 -12.01 -9.47 -1.46
C PHE A 123 -12.94 -10.64 -1.79
N ALA A 124 -12.41 -11.62 -2.54
CA ALA A 124 -13.10 -12.88 -2.77
C ALA A 124 -13.15 -13.73 -1.49
N ALA A 125 -14.01 -14.76 -1.48
CA ALA A 125 -14.08 -15.69 -0.35
C ALA A 125 -12.71 -16.35 -0.09
N PRO A 126 -12.30 -16.52 1.19
CA PRO A 126 -11.02 -17.12 1.54
C PRO A 126 -10.80 -18.48 0.85
N VAL A 127 -9.58 -18.67 0.32
CA VAL A 127 -9.13 -19.94 -0.25
C VAL A 127 -8.44 -20.76 0.84
N ARG A 128 -8.67 -22.08 0.85
CA ARG A 128 -8.00 -22.97 1.81
C ARG A 128 -6.54 -23.18 1.41
N THR A 129 -5.63 -23.05 2.36
CA THR A 129 -4.19 -23.34 2.16
C THR A 129 -3.62 -24.15 3.33
N THR A 130 -2.56 -24.92 3.07
CA THR A 130 -1.74 -25.61 4.09
C THR A 130 -0.36 -24.98 4.24
N SER A 131 -0.05 -23.92 3.51
CA SER A 131 1.25 -23.25 3.58
C SER A 131 1.48 -22.62 4.95
N THR A 132 2.71 -22.70 5.44
CA THR A 132 3.18 -21.99 6.65
C THR A 132 3.76 -20.62 6.32
N ASP A 133 3.90 -20.28 5.04
CA ASP A 133 4.39 -18.97 4.60
C ASP A 133 3.35 -17.88 4.94
N PRO A 134 3.71 -16.85 5.74
CA PRO A 134 2.79 -15.77 6.12
C PRO A 134 2.17 -15.03 4.93
N ALA A 135 2.91 -14.84 3.83
CA ALA A 135 2.40 -14.16 2.64
C ALA A 135 1.35 -15.02 1.94
N VAL A 136 1.60 -16.32 1.81
CA VAL A 136 0.62 -17.26 1.22
C VAL A 136 -0.63 -17.36 2.10
N GLN A 137 -0.47 -17.36 3.43
CA GLN A 137 -1.60 -17.39 4.35
C GLN A 137 -2.45 -16.11 4.27
N LEU A 138 -1.80 -14.94 4.19
CA LEU A 138 -2.48 -13.67 4.02
C LEU A 138 -3.26 -13.62 2.69
N LEU A 139 -2.61 -13.98 1.59
CA LEU A 139 -3.23 -14.00 0.26
C LEU A 139 -4.42 -14.98 0.20
N SER A 140 -4.28 -16.15 0.82
CA SER A 140 -5.34 -17.16 0.90
C SER A 140 -6.54 -16.67 1.71
N LEU A 141 -6.31 -15.99 2.85
CA LEU A 141 -7.38 -15.36 3.63
C LEU A 141 -8.16 -14.30 2.86
N LEU A 142 -7.55 -13.71 1.84
CA LEU A 142 -8.13 -12.65 1.01
C LEU A 142 -8.60 -13.17 -0.35
N GLY A 143 -8.79 -14.48 -0.45
CA GLY A 143 -9.42 -15.14 -1.58
C GLY A 143 -8.55 -15.30 -2.81
N ARG A 144 -7.22 -15.19 -2.68
CA ARG A 144 -6.28 -15.41 -3.80
C ARG A 144 -5.65 -16.79 -3.70
N ALA A 145 -5.67 -17.52 -4.81
CA ALA A 145 -4.87 -18.73 -4.99
C ALA A 145 -3.46 -18.33 -5.43
N VAL A 146 -2.45 -18.84 -4.72
CA VAL A 146 -1.03 -18.62 -4.98
C VAL A 146 -0.35 -19.96 -5.18
#